data_AF-A0A3D4HKF5-F1
#
_entry.id   AF-A0A3D4HKF5-F1
#
_cell.length_a   1.000
_cell.length_b   1.000
_cell.length_c   1.000
_cell.angle_alpha   90.00
_cell.angle_beta   90.00
_cell.angle_gamma   90.00
#
_symmetry.space_group_name_H-M   'P 1'
#
loop_
_entity.id
_entity.type
_entity.pdbx_description
1 polymer ?
#
loop_
_entity_poly.entity_id
_entity_poly.type
_entity_poly.pdbx_seq_one_letter_code
_entity_poly.pdbx_strand_id
1 'polypeptide(L)'
;VLPPRCDFRPALKMPFGSLLPIAYGSITSDVPGETISASIGVGIPEDPASFGMIFEFSGFCTGSEAAIKVEEMVREAFEMRSLGLKEVKVKAIDHVVKECGTVFAGCPLFFPF
;
A
#
# COMPACT_ATOMS: atom_id res chain seq x y z
N VAL A 1 5.43 -0.38 8.52
CA VAL A 1 4.72 -0.17 9.81
C VAL A 1 4.18 1.24 9.82
N LEU A 2 2.94 1.43 10.27
CA LEU A 2 2.32 2.75 10.45
C LEU A 2 2.60 3.22 11.89
N PRO A 3 3.24 4.38 12.09
CA PRO A 3 3.45 4.91 13.44
C PRO A 3 2.13 5.14 14.19
N PRO A 4 2.14 5.09 15.54
CA PRO A 4 0.98 5.44 16.35
C PRO A 4 0.47 6.85 16.04
N ARG A 5 -0.83 7.06 16.19
CA ARG A 5 -1.51 8.36 16.02
C ARG A 5 -1.31 9.02 14.64
N CYS A 6 -0.95 8.26 13.61
CA CYS A 6 -0.93 8.79 12.24
C CYS A 6 -2.33 9.11 11.73
N ASP A 7 -2.47 10.27 11.10
CA ASP A 7 -3.69 10.68 10.40
C ASP A 7 -3.58 10.39 8.90
N PHE A 8 -4.65 9.86 8.31
CA PHE A 8 -4.72 9.70 6.86
C PHE A 8 -4.88 11.06 6.17
N ARG A 9 -4.07 11.32 5.15
CA ARG A 9 -4.18 12.49 4.27
C ARG A 9 -4.31 12.05 2.81
N PRO A 10 -5.31 12.56 2.06
CA PRO A 10 -5.51 12.16 0.66
C PRO A 10 -4.51 12.82 -0.30
N ALA A 11 -3.76 13.82 0.15
CA ALA A 11 -2.78 14.53 -0.66
C ALA A 11 -1.52 14.83 0.16
N LEU A 12 -0.37 14.76 -0.52
CA LEU A 12 0.95 15.10 0.00
C LEU A 12 1.47 16.33 -0.75
N LYS A 13 1.87 17.37 0.00
CA LYS A 13 2.64 18.49 -0.53
C LYS A 13 4.03 18.44 0.10
N MET A 14 5.06 18.40 -0.73
CA MET A 14 6.44 18.24 -0.27
C MET A 14 7.40 18.99 -1.21
N PRO A 15 8.46 19.64 -0.69
CA PRO A 15 9.47 20.25 -1.54
C PRO A 15 10.16 19.22 -2.44
N PHE A 16 10.56 19.62 -3.64
CA PHE A 16 11.32 18.76 -4.55
C PHE A 16 12.66 18.34 -3.91
N GLY A 17 13.05 17.07 -4.13
CA GLY A 17 14.28 16.50 -3.56
C GLY A 17 14.21 16.13 -2.08
N SER A 18 13.05 16.26 -1.44
CA SER A 18 12.89 15.87 -0.03
C SER A 18 13.03 14.36 0.15
N LEU A 19 13.57 13.97 1.31
CA LEU A 19 13.60 12.57 1.73
C LEU A 19 12.19 12.14 2.17
N LEU A 20 11.63 11.16 1.47
CA LEU A 20 10.29 10.64 1.74
C LEU A 20 10.35 9.17 2.18
N PRO A 21 10.13 8.89 3.46
CA PRO A 21 9.86 7.53 3.91
C PRO A 21 8.59 7.00 3.25
N ILE A 22 8.71 5.90 2.51
CA ILE A 22 7.58 5.31 1.78
C ILE A 22 7.69 3.79 1.76
N ALA A 23 6.60 3.11 2.12
CA ALA A 23 6.43 1.70 1.80
C ALA A 23 5.76 1.61 0.43
N TYR A 24 6.29 0.80 -0.48
CA TYR A 24 5.74 0.67 -1.83
C TYR A 24 5.92 -0.72 -2.40
N GLY A 25 5.00 -1.08 -3.31
CA GLY A 25 5.11 -2.21 -4.20
C GLY A 25 5.11 -1.73 -5.64
N SER A 26 5.87 -2.39 -6.50
CA SER A 26 5.92 -2.09 -7.92
C SER A 26 6.31 -3.32 -8.73
N ILE A 27 5.77 -3.42 -9.93
CA ILE A 27 6.15 -4.44 -10.89
C ILE A 27 6.22 -3.82 -12.28
N THR A 28 7.20 -4.28 -13.07
CA THR A 28 7.43 -3.88 -14.45
C THR A 28 7.34 -5.11 -15.32
N SER A 29 6.73 -4.97 -16.50
CA SER A 29 6.74 -5.98 -17.54
C SER A 29 6.93 -5.31 -18.91
N ASP A 30 7.66 -6.00 -19.77
CA ASP A 30 7.91 -5.69 -21.18
C ASP A 30 7.18 -6.66 -22.13
N VAL A 31 6.19 -7.41 -21.62
CA VAL A 31 5.41 -8.38 -22.40
C VAL A 31 4.05 -7.77 -22.77
N PRO A 32 3.80 -7.44 -24.05
CA PRO A 32 2.52 -6.89 -24.48
C PRO A 32 1.34 -7.82 -24.15
N GLY A 33 0.28 -7.25 -23.59
CA GLY A 33 -0.94 -7.95 -23.20
C GLY A 33 -0.95 -8.50 -21.77
N GLU A 34 0.19 -8.53 -21.06
CA GLU A 34 0.19 -8.88 -19.64
C GLU A 34 -0.56 -7.84 -18.81
N THR A 35 -1.32 -8.30 -17.82
CA THR A 35 -1.90 -7.42 -16.79
C THR A 35 -1.00 -7.47 -15.56
N ILE A 36 -0.41 -6.33 -15.23
CA ILE A 36 0.39 -6.14 -14.02
C ILE A 36 -0.38 -5.28 -13.02
N SER A 37 -0.24 -5.60 -11.73
CA SER A 37 -0.90 -4.89 -10.63
C SER A 37 0.05 -4.58 -9.49
N ALA A 38 -0.22 -3.47 -8.81
CA ALA A 38 0.39 -3.12 -7.53
C ALA A 38 -0.70 -2.62 -6.57
N SER A 39 -0.56 -2.98 -5.29
CA SER A 39 -1.47 -2.56 -4.23
C SER A 39 -0.74 -2.25 -2.93
N ILE A 40 -1.38 -1.44 -2.10
CA ILE A 40 -0.91 -1.05 -0.78
C ILE A 40 -2.09 -1.14 0.20
N GLY A 41 -1.87 -1.80 1.33
CA GLY A 41 -2.83 -2.00 2.41
C GLY A 41 -2.30 -1.42 3.70
N VAL A 42 -3.13 -0.67 4.42
CA VAL A 42 -2.79 -0.06 5.71
C VAL A 42 -3.82 -0.48 6.74
N GLY A 43 -3.40 -1.27 7.73
CA GLY A 43 -4.21 -1.62 8.88
C GLY A 43 -4.05 -0.62 10.01
N ILE A 44 -5.16 -0.05 10.46
CA ILE A 44 -5.21 0.95 11.53
C ILE A 44 -5.67 0.26 12.82
N PRO A 45 -4.90 0.36 13.92
CA PRO A 45 -5.25 -0.29 15.17
C PRO A 45 -6.44 0.39 15.87
N GLU A 46 -7.17 -0.38 16.68
CA GLU A 46 -8.20 0.16 17.58
C GLU A 46 -7.61 1.09 18.63
N ASP A 47 -6.48 0.71 19.24
CA ASP A 47 -5.72 1.56 20.16
C ASP A 47 -4.87 2.57 19.37
N PRO A 48 -5.15 3.89 19.46
CA PRO A 48 -4.38 4.92 18.76
C PRO A 48 -2.93 5.03 19.25
N ALA A 49 -2.60 4.50 20.43
CA ALA A 49 -1.25 4.45 20.96
C ALA A 49 -0.43 3.28 20.43
N SER A 50 -1.08 2.30 19.78
CA SER A 50 -0.40 1.16 19.14
C SER A 50 0.05 1.49 17.71
N PHE A 51 0.89 0.63 17.14
CA PHE A 51 1.34 0.73 15.76
C PHE A 51 0.36 0.04 14.80
N GLY A 52 0.25 0.57 13.58
CA GLY A 52 -0.45 -0.10 12.48
C GLY A 52 0.50 -0.85 11.55
N MET A 53 -0.08 -1.59 10.60
CA MET A 53 0.69 -2.35 9.62
C MET A 53 0.51 -1.77 8.23
N ILE A 54 1.59 -1.77 7.45
CA ILE A 54 1.57 -1.40 6.03
C ILE A 54 2.11 -2.60 5.28
N PHE A 55 1.34 -3.09 4.30
CA PHE A 55 1.74 -4.15 3.38
C PHE A 55 1.59 -3.67 1.95
N GLU A 56 2.42 -4.21 1.09
CA GLU A 56 2.37 -4.03 -0.34
C GLU A 56 2.19 -5.40 -1.01
N PHE A 57 1.64 -5.38 -2.22
CA PHE A 57 1.63 -6.54 -3.09
C PHE A 57 1.80 -6.06 -4.53
N SER A 58 2.50 -6.87 -5.34
CA SER A 58 2.56 -6.67 -6.78
C SER A 58 2.61 -8.02 -7.50
N GLY A 59 2.02 -8.09 -8.70
CA GLY A 59 1.95 -9.34 -9.43
C GLY A 59 1.16 -9.26 -10.74
N PHE A 60 1.13 -10.39 -11.44
CA PHE A 60 0.42 -10.57 -12.71
C PHE A 60 -1.03 -10.98 -12.46
N CYS A 61 -1.88 -10.00 -12.17
CA CYS A 61 -3.28 -10.17 -11.80
C CYS A 61 -4.03 -8.85 -12.03
N THR A 62 -5.34 -8.84 -11.81
CA THR A 62 -6.15 -7.61 -11.82
C THR A 62 -5.97 -6.79 -10.54
N GLY A 63 -6.30 -5.50 -10.61
CA GLY A 63 -6.20 -4.60 -9.47
C GLY A 63 -7.13 -5.01 -8.32
N SER A 64 -8.28 -5.61 -8.64
CA SER A 64 -9.21 -6.17 -7.65
C SER A 64 -8.61 -7.35 -6.89
N GLU A 65 -7.93 -8.27 -7.58
CA GLU A 65 -7.24 -9.40 -6.94
C GLU A 65 -6.08 -8.91 -6.07
N ALA A 66 -5.30 -7.95 -6.57
CA ALA A 66 -4.23 -7.31 -5.81
C ALA A 66 -4.75 -6.58 -4.55
N ALA A 67 -5.92 -5.95 -4.62
CA ALA A 67 -6.55 -5.30 -3.48
C ALA A 67 -6.99 -6.31 -2.40
N ILE A 68 -7.61 -7.42 -2.82
CA ILE A 68 -7.99 -8.51 -1.91
C ILE A 68 -6.75 -9.08 -1.23
N LYS A 69 -5.69 -9.36 -2.01
CA LYS A 69 -4.46 -9.97 -1.48
C LYS A 69 -3.80 -9.13 -0.39
N VAL A 70 -3.67 -7.82 -0.62
CA VAL A 70 -3.03 -6.94 0.38
C VAL A 70 -3.93 -6.73 1.61
N GLU A 71 -5.25 -6.75 1.45
CA GLU A 71 -6.18 -6.71 2.59
C GLU A 71 -6.06 -7.97 3.47
N GLU A 72 -6.00 -9.15 2.85
CA GLU A 72 -5.75 -10.42 3.56
C GLU A 72 -4.45 -10.36 4.36
N MET A 73 -3.35 -9.90 3.74
CA MET A 73 -2.05 -9.77 4.39
C MET A 73 -2.10 -8.83 5.62
N VAL A 74 -2.83 -7.73 5.52
CA VAL A 74 -3.03 -6.81 6.65
C VAL A 74 -3.79 -7.50 7.78
N ARG A 75 -4.91 -8.17 7.46
CA ARG A 75 -5.77 -8.82 8.46
C ARG A 75 -5.05 -9.95 9.18
N GLU A 76 -4.36 -10.81 8.44
CA GLU A 76 -3.52 -11.89 8.98
C GLU A 76 -2.44 -11.32 9.91
N ALA A 77 -1.78 -10.24 9.51
CA ALA A 77 -0.73 -9.64 10.31
C ALA A 77 -1.23 -9.05 11.65
N PHE A 78 -2.45 -8.54 11.69
CA PHE A 78 -3.09 -8.09 12.94
C PHE A 78 -3.48 -9.26 13.83
N GLU A 79 -4.08 -10.31 13.25
CA GLU A 79 -4.45 -11.54 13.96
C GLU A 79 -3.23 -12.22 14.60
N MET A 80 -2.15 -12.42 13.83
CA MET A 80 -0.89 -13.00 14.30
C MET A 80 -0.25 -12.23 15.46
N ARG A 81 -0.53 -10.93 15.59
CA ARG A 81 0.00 -10.05 16.64
C ARG A 81 -0.98 -9.83 17.78
N SER A 82 -2.17 -10.43 17.71
CA SER A 82 -3.27 -10.19 18.66
C SER A 82 -3.57 -8.69 18.84
N LEU A 83 -3.52 -7.92 17.74
CA LEU A 83 -3.84 -6.50 17.71
C LEU A 83 -5.29 -6.28 17.27
N GLY A 84 -6.02 -5.40 17.96
CA GLY A 84 -7.35 -4.96 17.53
C GLY A 84 -7.27 -4.14 16.24
N LEU A 85 -8.02 -4.53 15.21
CA LEU A 85 -8.04 -3.90 13.90
C LEU A 85 -9.29 -3.05 13.72
N LYS A 86 -9.12 -1.73 13.66
CA LYS A 86 -10.23 -0.78 13.49
C LYS A 86 -10.72 -0.72 12.04
N GLU A 87 -9.79 -0.54 11.12
CA GLU A 87 -10.08 -0.46 9.69
C GLU A 87 -8.87 -0.83 8.84
N VAL A 88 -9.13 -1.26 7.61
CA VAL A 88 -8.11 -1.45 6.58
C VAL A 88 -8.37 -0.46 5.46
N LYS A 89 -7.35 0.30 5.06
CA LYS A 89 -7.39 1.14 3.86
C LYS A 89 -6.58 0.48 2.76
N VAL A 90 -7.16 0.38 1.56
CA VAL A 90 -6.53 -0.26 0.40
C VAL A 90 -6.54 0.68 -0.79
N LYS A 91 -5.43 0.67 -1.54
CA LYS A 91 -5.37 1.18 -2.92
C LYS A 91 -4.71 0.13 -3.80
N ALA A 92 -5.23 -0.02 -5.00
CA ALA A 92 -4.66 -0.87 -6.03
C ALA A 92 -4.76 -0.19 -7.39
N ILE A 93 -3.86 -0.54 -8.28
CA ILE A 93 -3.84 -0.12 -9.68
C ILE A 93 -3.39 -1.30 -10.53
N ASP A 94 -3.96 -1.43 -11.71
CA ASP A 94 -3.54 -2.37 -12.73
C ASP A 94 -3.23 -1.67 -14.05
N HIS A 95 -2.48 -2.37 -14.90
CA HIS A 95 -2.12 -1.91 -16.23
C HIS A 95 -1.99 -3.11 -17.17
N VAL A 96 -2.64 -3.02 -18.33
CA VAL A 96 -2.39 -3.92 -19.46
C VAL A 96 -1.21 -3.38 -20.25
N VAL A 97 -0.10 -4.09 -20.23
CA VAL A 97 1.17 -3.69 -20.86
C VAL A 97 1.00 -3.57 -22.36
N LYS A 98 1.45 -2.45 -22.92
CA LYS A 98 1.47 -2.21 -24.37
C LYS A 98 2.79 -2.57 -25.02
N GLU A 99 3.90 -2.11 -24.43
CA GLU A 99 5.27 -2.38 -24.87
C GLU A 99 6.17 -2.63 -23.66
N CYS A 100 6.31 -1.63 -22.80
CA CYS A 100 6.94 -1.74 -21.48
C CYS A 100 6.15 -0.87 -20.50
N GLY A 101 5.68 -1.46 -19.40
CA GLY A 101 4.80 -0.84 -18.45
C GLY A 101 5.19 -1.14 -17.01
N THR A 102 4.90 -0.20 -16.12
CA THR A 102 5.12 -0.33 -14.69
C THR A 102 3.87 0.14 -13.94
N VAL A 103 3.54 -0.57 -12.88
CA VAL A 103 2.57 -0.13 -11.87
C VAL A 103 3.26 0.08 -10.53
N PHE A 104 2.73 1.02 -9.75
CA PHE A 104 3.29 1.43 -8.47
C PHE A 104 2.14 1.75 -7.51
N ALA A 105 2.24 1.25 -6.28
CA ALA A 105 1.37 1.63 -5.17
C ALA A 105 2.23 1.91 -3.94
N GLY A 106 1.96 3.02 -3.24
CA GLY A 106 2.78 3.42 -2.10
C GLY A 106 2.01 4.12 -0.99
N CYS A 107 2.52 3.99 0.23
CA CYS A 107 2.06 4.68 1.44
C CYS A 107 3.19 5.60 1.94
N PRO A 108 3.19 6.88 1.53
CA PRO A 108 4.16 7.85 2.02
C PRO A 108 3.88 8.20 3.49
N LEU A 109 4.93 8.23 4.31
CA LEU A 109 4.90 8.69 5.69
C LEU A 109 5.64 10.02 5.78
N PHE A 110 4.96 11.04 6.29
CA PHE A 110 5.52 12.38 6.38
C PHE A 110 4.97 13.13 7.58
N PHE A 111 5.70 14.15 8.02
CA PHE A 111 5.24 15.11 9.00
C PHE A 111 4.80 16.38 8.28
N PRO A 112 3.61 16.93 8.60
CA PRO A 112 3.25 18.26 8.11
C PRO A 112 4.20 19.29 8.72
N PHE A 113 4.70 20.20 7.88
CA PHE A 113 5.40 21.41 8.30
C PHE A 113 4.40 22.48 8.74
#